data_AF-A0A9W9ZYD6-F1
#
_entry.id   AF-A0A9W9ZYD6-F1
#
_cell.length_a   1.000
_cell.length_b   1.000
_cell.length_c   1.000
_cell.angle_alpha   90.00
_cell.angle_beta   90.00
_cell.angle_gamma   90.00
#
_symmetry.space_group_name_H-M   'P 1'
#
loop_
_entity.id
_entity.type
_entity.pdbx_description
1 polymer ?
#
loop_
_entity_poly.entity_id
_entity_poly.type
_entity_poly.pdbx_seq_one_letter_code
_entity_poly.pdbx_strand_id
1 'polypeptide(L)'
;MAAKSEPVHEEMDKDITDGTLEESESQQAMLTLEILSIIKDAQGQHGLRHGDYQRYRQYCQRRLRRLYKTMNFQHGSRHAFKSKRVTQELLKDVKYLHIPLMDAERAWSHAMELKLLANTELRKKFHYIRRLRKAASHANQLEELCYAEACDARTKLEAQAYASYMKGNVSFELQNWKEAFEFFGHARTIYEKTSWCIF
;
A
#
# COMPACT_ATOMS: atom_id res chain seq x y z
N MET A 1 -21.07 0.65 86.41
CA MET A 1 -19.89 1.42 85.96
C MET A 1 -19.30 0.69 84.75
N ALA A 2 -19.12 1.42 83.64
CA ALA A 2 -18.38 1.12 82.40
C ALA A 2 -17.99 -0.34 82.11
N ALA A 3 -18.30 -0.91 80.94
CA ALA A 3 -17.75 -0.43 79.67
C ALA A 3 -18.60 -0.81 78.44
N LYS A 4 -18.55 0.08 77.46
CA LYS A 4 -19.05 -0.02 76.09
C LYS A 4 -18.35 -1.14 75.30
N SER A 5 -19.05 -1.76 74.36
CA SER A 5 -18.69 -1.69 72.93
C SER A 5 -19.74 -2.39 72.05
N GLU A 6 -19.97 -1.74 70.91
CA GLU A 6 -20.98 -1.85 69.84
C GLU A 6 -21.16 -3.21 69.13
N PRO A 7 -22.25 -3.36 68.36
CA PRO A 7 -22.68 -4.63 67.77
C PRO A 7 -21.93 -4.97 66.47
N VAL A 8 -21.65 -6.25 66.29
CA VAL A 8 -21.16 -6.83 65.04
C VAL A 8 -22.35 -7.00 64.10
N HIS A 9 -22.48 -6.11 63.12
CA HIS A 9 -23.24 -6.37 61.89
C HIS A 9 -22.25 -6.86 60.84
N GLU A 10 -22.22 -8.17 60.59
CA GLU A 10 -21.66 -8.74 59.36
C GLU A 10 -22.68 -8.49 58.23
N GLU A 11 -22.47 -7.43 57.46
CA GLU A 11 -23.06 -7.31 56.13
C GLU A 11 -22.09 -7.94 55.13
N MET A 12 -22.52 -9.04 54.52
CA MET A 12 -21.85 -9.68 53.39
C MET A 12 -22.05 -8.80 52.15
N ASP A 13 -21.00 -8.07 51.77
CA ASP A 13 -20.97 -7.31 50.52
C ASP A 13 -21.01 -8.25 49.31
N LYS A 14 -22.00 -8.02 48.45
CA LYS A 14 -22.13 -8.58 47.10
C LYS A 14 -21.44 -7.64 46.13
N ASP A 15 -20.19 -7.91 45.78
CA ASP A 15 -19.54 -7.24 44.66
C ASP A 15 -19.77 -8.01 43.35
N ILE A 16 -20.78 -7.51 42.63
CA ILE A 16 -21.09 -7.75 41.23
C ILE A 16 -20.20 -6.80 40.41
N THR A 17 -19.36 -7.41 39.56
CA THR A 17 -18.79 -6.88 38.31
C THR A 17 -18.16 -5.48 38.34
N ASP A 18 -16.83 -5.43 38.24
CA ASP A 18 -16.20 -4.40 37.43
C ASP A 18 -15.27 -5.07 36.41
N GLY A 19 -15.72 -5.05 35.16
CA GLY A 19 -14.91 -5.42 34.01
C GLY A 19 -13.99 -4.26 33.70
N THR A 20 -12.75 -4.33 34.17
CA THR A 20 -11.71 -3.43 33.68
C THR A 20 -11.27 -3.94 32.31
N LEU A 21 -12.05 -3.55 31.29
CA LEU A 21 -11.59 -3.47 29.92
C LEU A 21 -10.39 -2.52 29.92
N GLU A 22 -9.18 -3.07 29.76
CA GLU A 22 -8.04 -2.29 29.34
C GLU A 22 -8.32 -1.80 27.91
N GLU A 23 -9.03 -0.67 27.82
CA GLU A 23 -9.02 0.17 26.64
C GLU A 23 -7.60 0.72 26.50
N SER A 24 -6.75 -0.05 25.82
CA SER A 24 -5.54 0.49 25.25
C SER A 24 -5.96 1.50 24.18
N GLU A 25 -6.10 2.76 24.58
CA GLU A 25 -6.15 3.91 23.67
C GLU A 25 -4.82 3.95 22.90
N SER A 26 -4.75 3.14 21.84
CA SER A 26 -3.67 3.20 20.89
C SER A 26 -3.85 4.51 20.12
N GLN A 27 -3.12 5.55 20.53
CA GLN A 27 -2.83 6.68 19.67
C GLN A 27 -2.22 6.12 18.38
N GLN A 28 -3.07 5.90 17.36
CA GLN A 28 -2.64 5.37 16.08
C GLN A 28 -1.78 6.45 15.43
N ALA A 29 -0.47 6.32 15.56
CA ALA A 29 0.47 7.13 14.80
C ALA A 29 0.10 7.05 13.32
N MET A 30 -0.24 8.19 12.72
CA MET A 30 -0.65 8.25 11.32
C MET A 30 0.43 7.60 10.45
N LEU A 31 0.01 6.70 9.56
CA LEU A 31 0.92 5.99 8.67
C LEU A 31 1.39 6.96 7.57
N THR A 32 2.66 7.35 7.64
CA THR A 32 3.33 8.17 6.63
C THR A 32 4.11 7.28 5.66
N LEU A 33 3.89 7.48 4.36
CA LEU A 33 4.62 6.76 3.32
C LEU A 33 4.95 7.71 2.17
N GLU A 34 6.24 7.96 1.97
CA GLU A 34 6.75 8.74 0.84
C GLU A 34 6.89 7.84 -0.39
N ILE A 35 5.78 7.60 -1.08
CA ILE A 35 5.67 6.65 -2.20
C ILE A 35 6.67 7.01 -3.28
N LEU A 36 6.75 8.29 -3.67
CA LEU A 36 7.60 8.72 -4.78
C LEU A 36 9.10 8.51 -4.45
N SER A 37 9.51 8.88 -3.24
CA SER A 37 10.89 8.72 -2.75
C SER A 37 11.30 7.25 -2.78
N ILE A 38 10.46 6.38 -2.20
CA ILE A 38 10.70 4.92 -2.16
C ILE A 38 10.83 4.33 -3.57
N ILE A 39 9.96 4.72 -4.50
CA ILE A 39 10.02 4.22 -5.88
C ILE A 39 11.32 4.67 -6.55
N LYS A 40 11.67 5.96 -6.46
CA LYS A 40 12.86 6.51 -7.12
C LYS A 40 14.15 5.92 -6.58
N ASP A 41 14.25 5.76 -5.26
CA ASP A 41 15.41 5.11 -4.63
C ASP A 41 15.52 3.65 -5.05
N ALA A 42 14.42 2.91 -5.00
CA ALA A 42 14.39 1.50 -5.39
C ALA A 42 14.76 1.32 -6.88
N GLN A 43 14.23 2.15 -7.76
CA GLN A 43 14.54 2.13 -9.19
C GLN A 43 16.02 2.47 -9.45
N GLY A 44 16.54 3.52 -8.78
CA GLY A 44 17.93 3.96 -8.91
C GLY A 44 18.94 2.91 -8.46
N GLN A 45 18.70 2.27 -7.31
CA GLN A 45 19.58 1.25 -6.73
C GLN A 45 19.53 -0.09 -7.47
N HIS A 46 18.39 -0.45 -8.07
CA HIS A 46 18.16 -1.81 -8.57
C HIS A 46 18.10 -1.94 -10.10
N GLY A 47 18.88 -1.12 -10.80
CA GLY A 47 19.24 -1.35 -12.20
C GLY A 47 18.56 -0.43 -13.21
N LEU A 48 17.57 0.38 -12.80
CA LEU A 48 16.90 1.29 -13.75
C LEU A 48 17.85 2.38 -14.25
N ARG A 49 18.91 2.72 -13.48
CA ARG A 49 20.00 3.60 -13.94
C ARG A 49 20.68 3.09 -15.22
N HIS A 50 20.67 1.78 -15.45
CA HIS A 50 21.24 1.13 -16.63
C HIS A 50 20.16 0.61 -17.61
N GLY A 51 18.88 0.93 -17.39
CA GLY A 51 17.77 0.45 -18.21
C GLY A 51 17.40 -1.04 -18.00
N ASP A 52 17.89 -1.68 -16.94
CA ASP A 52 17.62 -3.10 -16.67
C ASP A 52 16.32 -3.28 -15.86
N TYR A 53 15.21 -3.40 -16.58
CA TYR A 53 13.88 -3.63 -15.99
C TYR A 53 13.72 -5.04 -15.39
N GLN A 54 14.43 -6.04 -15.93
CA GLN A 54 14.35 -7.42 -15.44
C GLN A 54 14.95 -7.53 -14.03
N ARG A 55 16.08 -6.87 -13.78
CA ARG A 55 16.70 -6.80 -12.45
C ARG A 55 15.78 -6.12 -11.43
N TYR A 56 15.15 -5.01 -11.79
CA TYR A 56 14.20 -4.32 -10.92
C TYR A 56 12.98 -5.21 -10.59
N ARG A 57 12.42 -5.90 -11.60
CA ARG A 57 11.31 -6.86 -11.41
C ARG A 57 11.66 -7.95 -10.38
N GLN A 58 12.85 -8.53 -10.49
CA GLN A 58 13.32 -9.56 -9.55
C GLN A 58 13.48 -9.01 -8.13
N TYR A 59 13.99 -7.79 -8.00
CA TYR A 59 14.06 -7.11 -6.70
C TYR A 59 12.67 -6.96 -6.07
N CYS A 60 11.69 -6.43 -6.82
CA CYS A 60 10.31 -6.30 -6.32
C CYS A 60 9.73 -7.64 -5.87
N GLN A 61 9.96 -8.71 -6.64
CA GLN A 61 9.52 -10.06 -6.27
C GLN A 61 10.18 -10.57 -4.97
N ARG A 62 11.48 -10.37 -4.80
CA ARG A 62 12.20 -10.76 -3.57
C ARG A 62 11.73 -9.94 -2.37
N ARG A 63 11.54 -8.63 -2.54
CA ARG A 63 11.04 -7.72 -1.50
C ARG A 63 9.63 -8.10 -1.05
N LEU A 64 8.71 -8.34 -1.99
CA LEU A 64 7.37 -8.87 -1.69
C LEU A 64 7.43 -10.17 -0.89
N ARG A 65 8.26 -11.13 -1.31
CA ARG A 65 8.41 -12.40 -0.58
C ARG A 65 8.89 -12.21 0.86
N ARG A 66 9.81 -11.28 1.10
CA ARG A 66 10.27 -10.93 2.45
C ARG A 66 9.15 -10.29 3.27
N LEU A 67 8.44 -9.31 2.70
CA LEU A 67 7.31 -8.65 3.35
C LEU A 67 6.23 -9.66 3.77
N TYR A 68 5.83 -10.55 2.85
CA TYR A 68 4.87 -11.62 3.15
C TYR A 68 5.35 -12.56 4.25
N LYS A 69 6.65 -12.87 4.32
CA LYS A 69 7.22 -13.69 5.39
C LYS A 69 7.26 -12.94 6.73
N THR A 70 7.64 -11.67 6.74
CA THR A 70 7.74 -10.86 7.96
C THR A 70 6.37 -10.63 8.61
N MET A 71 5.33 -10.42 7.81
CA MET A 71 3.96 -10.19 8.32
C MET A 71 3.16 -11.49 8.48
N ASN A 72 3.78 -12.66 8.28
CA ASN A 72 3.12 -13.96 8.22
C ASN A 72 1.89 -13.98 7.28
N PHE A 73 1.92 -13.15 6.23
CA PHE A 73 0.87 -13.01 5.23
C PHE A 73 1.18 -13.94 4.04
N GLN A 74 1.18 -15.24 4.29
CA GLN A 74 1.47 -16.23 3.25
C GLN A 74 0.17 -16.63 2.54
N HIS A 75 0.21 -16.68 1.21
CA HIS A 75 -0.92 -17.12 0.39
C HIS A 75 -1.05 -18.64 0.40
N GLY A 76 -1.57 -19.17 1.51
CA GLY A 76 -1.78 -20.60 1.68
C GLY A 76 -0.50 -21.45 1.66
N SER A 77 -0.67 -22.75 1.50
CA SER A 77 0.42 -23.74 1.47
C SER A 77 0.72 -24.14 0.02
N ARG A 78 1.80 -24.90 -0.20
CA ARG A 78 2.19 -25.45 -1.51
C ARG A 78 1.04 -26.20 -2.21
N HIS A 79 0.14 -26.80 -1.43
CA HIS A 79 -0.96 -27.64 -1.92
C HIS A 79 -2.29 -26.90 -2.05
N ALA A 80 -2.43 -25.69 -1.49
CA ALA A 80 -3.68 -24.95 -1.52
C ALA A 80 -3.42 -23.44 -1.48
N PHE A 81 -3.78 -22.75 -2.57
CA PHE A 81 -3.69 -21.29 -2.67
C PHE A 81 -4.86 -20.65 -1.94
N LYS A 82 -4.56 -19.83 -0.93
CA LYS A 82 -5.54 -18.96 -0.27
C LYS A 82 -5.23 -17.52 -0.67
N SER A 83 -6.11 -16.95 -1.50
CA SER A 83 -6.04 -15.53 -1.84
C SER A 83 -6.31 -14.72 -0.57
N LYS A 84 -5.33 -13.91 -0.16
CA LYS A 84 -5.47 -13.02 0.99
C LYS A 84 -5.33 -11.61 0.45
N ARG A 85 -6.42 -10.85 0.47
CA ARG A 85 -6.39 -9.44 0.05
C ARG A 85 -6.00 -8.59 1.25
N VAL A 86 -5.26 -7.52 1.00
CA VAL A 86 -5.00 -6.51 2.04
C VAL A 86 -6.31 -5.76 2.24
N THR A 87 -6.91 -5.89 3.43
CA THR A 87 -8.11 -5.15 3.84
C THR A 87 -7.70 -3.99 4.73
N GLN A 88 -8.56 -2.98 4.84
CA GLN A 88 -8.31 -1.78 5.65
C GLN A 88 -8.10 -2.12 7.13
N GLU A 89 -8.76 -3.16 7.65
CA GLU A 89 -8.62 -3.67 9.02
C GLU A 89 -7.21 -4.18 9.37
N LEU A 90 -6.42 -4.55 8.36
CA LEU A 90 -5.04 -5.03 8.56
C LEU A 90 -4.00 -3.88 8.55
N LEU A 91 -4.42 -2.62 8.36
CA LEU A 91 -3.54 -1.45 8.34
C LEU A 91 -3.05 -1.06 9.74
N LYS A 92 -2.36 -1.99 10.41
CA LYS A 92 -1.68 -1.75 11.69
C LYS A 92 -0.25 -1.23 11.48
N ASP A 93 0.38 -1.64 10.37
CA ASP A 93 1.76 -1.28 10.01
C ASP A 93 1.85 -0.68 8.60
N VAL A 94 2.77 0.26 8.41
CA VAL A 94 3.14 0.84 7.09
C VAL A 94 3.58 -0.24 6.09
N LYS A 95 4.09 -1.37 6.60
CA LYS A 95 4.54 -2.53 5.81
C LYS A 95 3.43 -3.13 4.94
N TYR A 96 2.17 -3.04 5.36
CA TYR A 96 1.04 -3.52 4.56
C TYR A 96 0.83 -2.65 3.33
N LEU A 97 1.06 -1.34 3.43
CA LEU A 97 0.93 -0.40 2.32
C LEU A 97 2.02 -0.59 1.26
N HIS A 98 3.19 -1.06 1.67
CA HIS A 98 4.25 -1.44 0.72
C HIS A 98 3.88 -2.64 -0.17
N ILE A 99 2.94 -3.52 0.22
CA ILE A 99 2.56 -4.69 -0.59
C ILE A 99 1.95 -4.26 -1.93
N PRO A 100 0.80 -3.54 -1.98
CA PRO A 100 0.19 -3.13 -3.24
C PRO A 100 1.11 -2.21 -4.04
N LEU A 101 1.93 -1.39 -3.37
CA LEU A 101 2.95 -0.57 -4.03
C LEU A 101 3.98 -1.43 -4.79
N MET A 102 4.58 -2.42 -4.12
CA MET A 102 5.57 -3.30 -4.75
C MET A 102 4.94 -4.23 -5.80
N ASP A 103 3.67 -4.61 -5.65
CA ASP A 103 2.93 -5.37 -6.66
C ASP A 103 2.66 -4.55 -7.92
N ALA A 104 2.31 -3.27 -7.77
CA ALA A 104 2.18 -2.33 -8.88
C ALA A 104 3.52 -2.14 -9.62
N GLU A 105 4.61 -1.88 -8.90
CA GLU A 105 5.95 -1.70 -9.47
C GLU A 105 6.46 -2.97 -10.19
N ARG A 106 6.17 -4.15 -9.65
CA ARG A 106 6.49 -5.43 -10.32
C ARG A 106 5.66 -5.64 -11.59
N ALA A 107 4.41 -5.19 -11.60
CA ALA A 107 3.57 -5.26 -12.79
C ALA A 107 4.05 -4.28 -13.87
N TRP A 108 4.38 -3.05 -13.48
CA TRP A 108 4.90 -1.98 -14.33
C TRP A 108 6.27 -2.31 -14.93
N SER A 109 7.24 -2.76 -14.13
CA SER A 109 8.58 -3.15 -14.60
C SER A 109 8.54 -4.25 -15.66
N HIS A 110 7.70 -5.27 -15.46
CA HIS A 110 7.48 -6.30 -16.48
C HIS A 110 6.81 -5.74 -17.73
N ALA A 111 5.91 -4.77 -17.58
CA ALA A 111 5.32 -4.11 -18.73
C ALA A 111 6.39 -3.36 -19.54
N MET A 112 7.28 -2.61 -18.89
CA MET A 112 8.38 -1.91 -19.55
C MET A 112 9.38 -2.87 -20.23
N GLU A 113 9.72 -3.99 -19.58
CA GLU A 113 10.53 -5.07 -20.18
C GLU A 113 9.88 -5.60 -21.48
N LEU A 114 8.57 -5.86 -21.44
CA LEU A 114 7.82 -6.32 -22.62
C LEU A 114 7.69 -5.24 -23.68
N LYS A 115 7.63 -3.96 -23.30
CA LYS A 115 7.60 -2.83 -24.23
C LYS A 115 8.88 -2.77 -25.05
N LEU A 116 10.04 -2.98 -24.43
CA LEU A 116 11.33 -3.05 -25.12
C LEU A 116 11.35 -4.22 -26.13
N LEU A 117 10.81 -5.38 -25.73
CA LEU A 117 10.73 -6.58 -26.56
C LEU A 117 9.59 -6.54 -27.61
N ALA A 118 8.62 -5.64 -27.48
CA ALA A 118 7.50 -5.53 -28.40
C ALA A 118 7.88 -4.88 -29.74
N ASN A 119 9.02 -4.18 -29.77
CA ASN A 119 9.57 -3.62 -31.02
C ASN A 119 9.90 -4.72 -32.05
N THR A 120 10.23 -5.93 -31.60
CA THR A 120 10.50 -7.08 -32.49
C THR A 120 9.26 -7.98 -32.68
N GLU A 121 8.35 -8.00 -31.72
CA GLU A 121 7.22 -8.96 -31.65
C GLU A 121 5.91 -8.26 -31.28
N LEU A 122 5.08 -7.92 -32.27
CA LEU A 122 3.83 -7.18 -32.07
C LEU A 122 2.84 -7.88 -31.11
N ARG A 123 2.85 -9.21 -31.06
CA ARG A 123 1.98 -9.99 -30.13
C ARG A 123 2.27 -9.68 -28.67
N LYS A 124 3.50 -9.29 -28.32
CA LYS A 124 3.87 -8.91 -26.94
C LYS A 124 3.22 -7.60 -26.50
N LYS A 125 2.73 -6.77 -27.43
CA LYS A 125 1.98 -5.54 -27.13
C LYS A 125 0.71 -5.81 -26.31
N PHE A 126 -0.03 -6.88 -26.62
CA PHE A 126 -1.22 -7.25 -25.83
C PHE A 126 -0.85 -7.67 -24.41
N HIS A 127 0.26 -8.42 -24.27
CA HIS A 127 0.73 -8.84 -22.96
C HIS A 127 1.21 -7.63 -22.14
N TYR A 128 1.94 -6.72 -22.77
CA TYR A 128 2.36 -5.44 -22.21
C TYR A 128 1.18 -4.62 -21.64
N ILE A 129 0.15 -4.38 -22.46
CA ILE A 129 -1.03 -3.59 -22.05
C ILE A 129 -1.74 -4.26 -20.87
N ARG A 130 -1.88 -5.60 -20.89
CA ARG A 130 -2.46 -6.35 -19.78
C ARG A 130 -1.66 -6.18 -18.49
N ARG A 131 -0.34 -6.11 -18.57
CA ARG A 131 0.54 -5.86 -17.40
C ARG A 131 0.40 -4.44 -16.86
N LEU A 132 0.30 -3.43 -17.73
CA LEU A 132 0.03 -2.05 -17.30
C LEU A 132 -1.34 -1.91 -16.62
N ARG A 133 -2.40 -2.50 -17.20
CA ARG A 133 -3.73 -2.50 -16.57
C ARG A 133 -3.70 -3.12 -15.18
N LYS A 134 -2.91 -4.19 -15.01
CA LYS A 134 -2.70 -4.81 -13.69
C LYS A 134 -1.96 -3.88 -12.73
N ALA A 135 -0.95 -3.15 -13.19
CA ALA A 135 -0.25 -2.16 -12.37
C ALA A 135 -1.20 -1.04 -11.89
N ALA A 136 -2.02 -0.50 -12.79
CA ALA A 136 -3.04 0.50 -12.45
C ALA A 136 -4.08 -0.04 -11.45
N SER A 137 -4.51 -1.30 -11.59
CA SER A 137 -5.42 -1.92 -10.62
C SER A 137 -4.81 -2.04 -9.22
N HIS A 138 -3.52 -2.37 -9.11
CA HIS A 138 -2.83 -2.39 -7.81
C HIS A 138 -2.62 -0.99 -7.23
N ALA A 139 -2.39 0.02 -8.09
CA ALA A 139 -2.31 1.41 -7.65
C ALA A 139 -3.66 1.95 -7.15
N ASN A 140 -4.78 1.53 -7.75
CA ASN A 140 -6.12 1.85 -7.22
C ASN A 140 -6.38 1.18 -5.88
N GLN A 141 -5.98 -0.09 -5.73
CA GLN A 141 -6.08 -0.78 -4.44
C GLN A 141 -5.26 -0.06 -3.36
N LEU A 142 -4.08 0.47 -3.71
CA LEU A 142 -3.29 1.30 -2.81
C LEU A 142 -4.04 2.57 -2.41
N GLU A 143 -4.64 3.28 -3.38
CA GLU A 143 -5.44 4.48 -3.13
C GLU A 143 -6.63 4.19 -2.20
N GLU A 144 -7.40 3.13 -2.48
CA GLU A 144 -8.53 2.66 -1.66
C GLU A 144 -8.13 2.32 -0.22
N LEU A 145 -6.93 1.78 -0.02
CA LEU A 145 -6.38 1.52 1.30
C LEU A 145 -5.94 2.81 2.00
N CYS A 146 -5.38 3.77 1.26
CA CYS A 146 -4.97 5.07 1.80
C CYS A 146 -6.15 5.94 2.24
N TYR A 147 -7.34 5.78 1.66
CA TYR A 147 -8.52 6.55 2.11
C TYR A 147 -8.96 6.23 3.54
N ALA A 148 -8.49 5.12 4.13
CA ALA A 148 -8.73 4.81 5.54
C ALA A 148 -8.22 5.94 6.46
N GLU A 149 -8.87 6.10 7.61
CA GLU A 149 -8.58 7.17 8.57
C GLU A 149 -7.16 7.11 9.14
N ALA A 150 -6.55 5.92 9.16
CA ALA A 150 -5.20 5.67 9.67
C ALA A 150 -4.05 6.28 8.83
N CYS A 151 -4.30 6.80 7.64
CA CYS A 151 -3.25 7.33 6.75
C CYS A 151 -3.16 8.86 6.77
N ASP A 152 -1.92 9.36 6.71
CA ASP A 152 -1.63 10.79 6.61
C ASP A 152 -2.18 11.41 5.31
N ALA A 153 -2.54 12.69 5.36
CA ALA A 153 -3.06 13.46 4.23
C ALA A 153 -2.07 13.51 3.06
N ARG A 154 -0.76 13.59 3.35
CA ARG A 154 0.29 13.55 2.33
C ARG A 154 0.31 12.20 1.61
N THR A 155 0.27 11.10 2.36
CA THR A 155 0.25 9.73 1.80
C THR A 155 -0.96 9.52 0.89
N LYS A 156 -2.14 10.07 1.26
CA LYS A 156 -3.36 10.03 0.45
C LYS A 156 -3.17 10.72 -0.90
N LEU A 157 -2.61 11.93 -0.90
CA LEU A 157 -2.31 12.68 -2.12
C LEU A 157 -1.27 11.97 -2.99
N GLU A 158 -0.19 11.46 -2.41
CA GLU A 158 0.84 10.74 -3.17
C GLU A 158 0.30 9.43 -3.80
N ALA A 159 -0.56 8.70 -3.07
CA ALA A 159 -1.21 7.50 -3.59
C ALA A 159 -2.16 7.82 -4.75
N GLN A 160 -2.94 8.90 -4.62
CA GLN A 160 -3.83 9.38 -5.69
C GLN A 160 -3.03 9.80 -6.93
N ALA A 161 -1.93 10.54 -6.74
CA ALA A 161 -1.05 10.95 -7.83
C ALA A 161 -0.45 9.73 -8.55
N TYR A 162 0.02 8.73 -7.80
CA TYR A 162 0.56 7.49 -8.34
C TYR A 162 -0.50 6.67 -9.11
N ALA A 163 -1.72 6.56 -8.58
CA ALA A 163 -2.83 5.88 -9.24
C ALA A 163 -3.21 6.57 -10.56
N SER A 164 -3.33 7.90 -10.57
CA SER A 164 -3.59 8.67 -11.78
C SER A 164 -2.44 8.57 -12.79
N TYR A 165 -1.19 8.58 -12.35
CA TYR A 165 -0.03 8.38 -13.24
C TYR A 165 -0.07 7.00 -13.92
N MET A 166 -0.40 5.94 -13.17
CA MET A 166 -0.51 4.59 -13.73
C MET A 166 -1.71 4.44 -14.68
N LYS A 167 -2.84 5.08 -14.39
CA LYS A 167 -3.99 5.16 -15.31
C LYS A 167 -3.64 5.92 -16.59
N GLY A 168 -2.96 7.06 -16.47
CA GLY A 168 -2.48 7.85 -17.61
C GLY A 168 -1.58 7.02 -18.54
N ASN A 169 -0.67 6.23 -17.99
CA ASN A 169 0.16 5.30 -18.77
C ASN A 169 -0.67 4.27 -19.53
N VAL A 170 -1.74 3.74 -18.94
CA VAL A 170 -2.64 2.79 -19.63
C VAL A 170 -3.39 3.49 -20.77
N SER A 171 -4.02 4.65 -20.53
CA SER A 171 -4.78 5.38 -21.55
C SER A 171 -3.89 5.86 -22.70
N PHE A 172 -2.65 6.26 -22.40
CA PHE A 172 -1.65 6.64 -23.39
C PHE A 172 -1.34 5.48 -24.35
N GLU A 173 -1.15 4.27 -23.83
CA GLU A 173 -0.87 3.09 -24.64
C GLU A 173 -2.08 2.56 -25.42
N LEU A 174 -3.28 2.90 -24.95
CA LEU A 174 -4.53 2.67 -25.67
C LEU A 174 -4.82 3.75 -26.72
N GLN A 175 -3.96 4.77 -26.86
CA GLN A 175 -4.11 5.91 -27.78
C GLN A 175 -5.30 6.82 -27.43
N ASN A 176 -5.82 6.74 -26.21
CA ASN A 176 -6.82 7.68 -25.67
C ASN A 176 -6.11 8.92 -25.13
N TRP A 177 -5.68 9.81 -26.02
CA TRP A 177 -4.84 10.96 -25.67
C TRP A 177 -5.52 11.96 -24.73
N LYS A 178 -6.84 12.15 -24.88
CA LYS A 178 -7.63 13.09 -24.05
C LYS A 178 -7.64 12.65 -22.59
N GLU A 179 -8.08 11.43 -22.33
CA GLU A 179 -8.09 10.84 -20.99
C GLU A 179 -6.68 10.77 -20.39
N ALA A 180 -5.69 10.39 -21.20
CA ALA A 180 -4.29 10.34 -20.74
C ALA A 180 -3.81 11.73 -20.28
N PHE A 181 -4.12 12.79 -21.03
CA PHE A 181 -3.76 14.15 -20.68
C PHE A 181 -4.42 14.60 -19.37
N GLU A 182 -5.71 14.29 -19.17
CA GLU A 182 -6.41 14.59 -17.92
C GLU A 182 -5.77 13.89 -16.71
N PHE A 183 -5.49 12.58 -16.83
CA PHE A 183 -4.84 11.82 -15.75
C PHE A 183 -3.42 12.30 -15.45
N PHE A 184 -2.64 12.64 -16.48
CA PHE A 184 -1.30 13.22 -16.28
C PHE A 184 -1.36 14.62 -15.71
N GLY A 185 -2.33 15.44 -16.12
CA GLY A 185 -2.59 16.75 -15.53
C GLY A 185 -2.92 16.64 -14.04
N HIS A 186 -3.80 15.70 -13.68
CA HIS A 186 -4.14 15.42 -12.28
C HIS A 186 -2.91 15.03 -11.45
N ALA A 187 -2.14 14.04 -11.93
CA ALA A 187 -0.90 13.61 -11.25
C ALA A 187 0.10 14.77 -11.10
N ARG A 188 0.29 15.58 -12.15
CA ARG A 188 1.18 16.74 -12.14
C ARG A 188 0.78 17.77 -11.10
N THR A 189 -0.49 18.18 -11.08
CA THR A 189 -0.97 19.20 -10.12
C THR A 189 -0.82 18.74 -8.67
N ILE A 190 -1.01 17.44 -8.39
CA ILE A 190 -0.80 16.91 -7.05
C ILE A 190 0.69 16.90 -6.69
N TYR A 191 1.56 16.42 -7.58
CA TYR A 191 3.01 16.41 -7.31
C TYR A 191 3.60 17.81 -7.17
N GLU A 192 3.10 18.78 -7.93
CA GLU A 192 3.47 20.18 -7.75
C GLU A 192 3.06 20.64 -6.35
N LYS A 193 1.82 20.40 -5.91
CA LYS A 193 1.36 20.76 -4.55
C LYS A 193 2.18 20.10 -3.45
N THR A 194 2.50 18.80 -3.55
CA THR A 194 3.31 18.11 -2.54
C THR A 194 4.77 18.53 -2.57
N SER A 195 5.32 18.92 -3.73
CA SER A 195 6.68 19.47 -3.83
C SER A 195 6.81 20.87 -3.21
N TRP A 196 5.77 21.70 -3.29
CA TRP A 196 5.75 23.04 -2.70
C TRP A 196 5.71 23.02 -1.17
N CYS A 197 5.15 21.98 -0.55
CA CYS A 197 5.15 21.83 0.91
C CYS A 197 6.51 21.39 1.50
N ILE A 198 7.55 21.18 0.68
CA ILE A 198 8.89 20.73 1.12
C ILE A 198 9.84 21.92 1.39
N PHE A 199 9.41 23.15 1.12
CA PHE A 199 10.12 24.41 1.44
C PHE A 199 9.23 25.32 2.29
#